data_AF-A0A954RUV7-F1
#
_entry.id   AF-A0A954RUV7-F1
#
_cell.length_a   1.000
_cell.length_b   1.000
_cell.length_c   1.000
_cell.angle_alpha   90.00
_cell.angle_beta   90.00
_cell.angle_gamma   90.00
#
_symmetry.space_group_name_H-M   'P 1'
#
loop_
_entity.id
_entity.type
_entity.pdbx_description
1 polymer ?
#
loop_
_entity_poly.entity_id
_entity_poly.type
_entity_poly.pdbx_seq_one_letter_code
_entity_poly.pdbx_strand_id
1 'polypeptide(L)'
;MSLTDRKRGALLGLAISDALGAAVEFQPAGTFEPVTGYRAGGPHNLNPGEWTDDTGMALALADSLADVGWDLDDQAERYIRWWRGGEYAVNGRCFDIGITTSGALMRFLECREARESADRSEHASGNGSIMRLAPVPIAYSRLYPHRITDLAEKSLESSLPTHASPQCLSACAYFGVILAGLFHGESRETVLSPDWPALRELRDWMPLHPEIEEVAQGSFRRKQPPEIQGSGYVVKSLEAALWAFHDAKDF
;
A
#
# COMPACT_ATOMS: atom_id res chain seq x y z
N MET A 1 -4.53 -2.11 -23.05
CA MET A 1 -5.05 -1.22 -21.99
C MET A 1 -4.39 0.14 -22.10
N SER A 2 -5.14 1.22 -21.94
CA SER A 2 -4.59 2.58 -21.91
C SER A 2 -3.98 2.90 -20.55
N LEU A 3 -3.19 3.98 -20.47
CA LEU A 3 -2.65 4.49 -19.20
C LEU A 3 -3.77 4.77 -18.17
N THR A 4 -4.86 5.41 -18.61
CA THR A 4 -6.01 5.72 -17.76
C THR A 4 -6.68 4.46 -17.22
N ASP A 5 -6.81 3.43 -18.06
CA ASP A 5 -7.41 2.14 -17.69
C ASP A 5 -6.58 1.42 -16.61
N ARG A 6 -5.24 1.42 -16.76
CA ARG A 6 -4.31 0.85 -15.76
C ARG A 6 -4.37 1.59 -14.42
N LYS A 7 -4.42 2.94 -14.44
CA LYS A 7 -4.56 3.76 -13.23
C LYS A 7 -5.88 3.50 -12.50
N ARG A 8 -6.99 3.44 -13.24
CA ARG A 8 -8.30 3.11 -12.67
C ARG A 8 -8.31 1.70 -12.10
N GLY A 9 -7.75 0.74 -12.83
CA GLY A 9 -7.62 -0.65 -12.38
C GLY A 9 -6.84 -0.78 -11.08
N ALA A 10 -5.80 0.03 -10.86
CA ALA A 10 -5.07 0.01 -9.59
C ALA A 10 -5.91 0.48 -8.39
N LEU A 11 -6.63 1.59 -8.52
CA LEU A 11 -7.46 2.10 -7.43
C LEU A 11 -8.69 1.23 -7.18
N LEU A 12 -9.34 0.75 -8.24
CA LEU A 12 -10.48 -0.18 -8.13
C LEU A 12 -10.02 -1.55 -7.63
N GLY A 13 -8.87 -2.05 -8.09
CA GLY A 13 -8.31 -3.34 -7.70
C GLY A 13 -7.91 -3.38 -6.24
N LEU A 14 -7.41 -2.26 -5.70
CA LEU A 14 -7.21 -2.06 -4.26
C LEU A 14 -8.52 -2.28 -3.51
N ALA A 15 -9.58 -1.54 -3.87
CA ALA A 15 -10.87 -1.64 -3.16
C ALA A 15 -11.56 -3.00 -3.32
N ILE A 16 -11.43 -3.63 -4.49
CA ILE A 16 -11.95 -4.98 -4.74
C ILE A 16 -11.24 -6.00 -3.85
N SER A 17 -9.90 -5.93 -3.78
CA SER A 17 -9.10 -6.90 -3.02
C SER A 17 -9.29 -6.75 -1.51
N ASP A 18 -9.36 -5.51 -1.04
CA ASP A 18 -9.72 -5.16 0.34
C ASP A 18 -11.06 -5.83 0.72
N ALA A 19 -12.14 -5.53 -0.01
CA ALA A 19 -13.46 -6.09 0.27
C ALA A 19 -13.54 -7.63 0.13
N LEU A 20 -12.70 -8.26 -0.72
CA LEU A 20 -12.61 -9.72 -0.79
C LEU A 20 -11.88 -10.32 0.42
N GLY A 21 -10.80 -9.67 0.87
CA GLY A 21 -9.96 -10.13 1.98
C GLY A 21 -10.60 -9.95 3.36
N ALA A 22 -11.42 -8.90 3.53
CA ALA A 22 -11.99 -8.51 4.82
C ALA A 22 -12.78 -9.64 5.52
N ALA A 23 -13.49 -10.48 4.75
CA ALA A 23 -14.31 -11.56 5.32
C ALA A 23 -13.47 -12.68 5.99
N VAL A 24 -12.21 -12.82 5.61
CA VAL A 24 -11.29 -13.87 6.09
C VAL A 24 -10.13 -13.30 6.91
N GLU A 25 -10.20 -12.02 7.25
CA GLU A 25 -9.19 -11.38 8.07
C GLU A 25 -9.02 -12.08 9.44
N PHE A 26 -7.77 -12.16 9.90
CA PHE A 26 -7.33 -12.88 11.09
C PHE A 26 -7.58 -14.40 11.10
N GLN A 27 -8.04 -14.98 9.99
CA GLN A 27 -8.18 -16.43 9.87
C GLN A 27 -6.89 -17.09 9.35
N PRO A 28 -6.43 -18.19 9.97
CA PRO A 28 -5.27 -18.91 9.46
C PRO A 28 -5.51 -19.48 8.06
N ALA A 29 -4.49 -19.44 7.21
CA ALA A 29 -4.57 -20.02 5.86
C ALA A 29 -5.01 -21.49 5.90
N GLY A 30 -5.93 -21.87 5.02
CA GLY A 30 -6.46 -23.24 4.93
C GLY A 30 -7.54 -23.59 5.96
N THR A 31 -7.96 -22.63 6.81
CA THR A 31 -9.04 -22.84 7.79
C THR A 31 -10.41 -22.31 7.35
N PHE A 32 -10.49 -21.72 6.16
CA PHE A 32 -11.71 -21.17 5.57
C PHE A 32 -11.87 -21.61 4.12
N GLU A 33 -13.12 -21.60 3.64
CA GLU A 33 -13.44 -21.92 2.25
C GLU A 33 -12.83 -20.89 1.29
N PRO A 34 -12.19 -21.31 0.17
CA PRO A 34 -11.54 -20.41 -0.78
C PRO A 34 -12.43 -19.22 -1.14
N VAL A 35 -11.93 -17.99 -1.04
CA VAL A 35 -12.70 -16.78 -1.37
C VAL A 35 -12.84 -16.66 -2.88
N THR A 36 -14.08 -16.74 -3.37
CA THR A 36 -14.43 -16.72 -4.81
C THR A 36 -15.37 -15.58 -5.19
N GLY A 37 -15.68 -14.71 -4.23
CA GLY A 37 -16.59 -13.58 -4.40
C GLY A 37 -16.83 -12.88 -3.05
N TYR A 38 -17.55 -11.76 -3.08
CA TYR A 38 -17.86 -11.01 -1.86
C TYR A 38 -18.74 -11.82 -0.90
N ARG A 39 -18.38 -11.78 0.39
CA ARG A 39 -19.07 -12.50 1.46
C ARG A 39 -19.22 -11.58 2.65
N ALA A 40 -20.30 -11.78 3.40
CA ALA A 40 -20.45 -11.13 4.68
C ALA A 40 -19.52 -11.79 5.72
N GLY A 41 -19.17 -11.05 6.76
CA GLY A 41 -18.44 -11.59 7.92
C GLY A 41 -17.18 -10.80 8.24
N GLY A 42 -16.11 -11.53 8.58
CA GLY A 42 -14.89 -10.93 9.11
C GLY A 42 -15.06 -10.41 10.55
N PRO A 43 -13.99 -9.87 11.15
CA PRO A 43 -13.98 -9.34 12.52
C PRO A 43 -14.98 -8.20 12.74
N HIS A 44 -15.31 -7.46 11.68
CA HIS A 44 -16.17 -6.28 11.73
C HIS A 44 -17.62 -6.54 11.27
N ASN A 45 -17.95 -7.79 10.90
CA ASN A 45 -19.25 -8.20 10.41
C ASN A 45 -19.75 -7.33 9.24
N LEU A 46 -18.90 -7.18 8.21
CA LEU A 46 -19.15 -6.38 7.03
C LEU A 46 -20.16 -7.06 6.09
N ASN A 47 -20.88 -6.25 5.32
CA ASN A 47 -21.72 -6.73 4.21
C ASN A 47 -20.84 -7.09 2.98
N PRO A 48 -21.33 -7.95 2.07
CA PRO A 48 -20.59 -8.26 0.85
C PRO A 48 -20.25 -6.98 0.05
N GLY A 49 -18.96 -6.77 -0.22
CA GLY A 49 -18.47 -5.62 -0.99
C GLY A 49 -18.14 -4.38 -0.17
N GLU A 50 -18.32 -4.43 1.16
CA GLU A 50 -17.80 -3.41 2.07
C GLU A 50 -16.29 -3.59 2.27
N TRP A 51 -15.54 -2.50 2.13
CA TRP A 51 -14.08 -2.42 2.27
C TRP A 51 -13.67 -1.80 3.62
N THR A 52 -12.40 -1.92 4.01
CA THR A 52 -11.86 -1.56 5.33
C THR A 52 -11.08 -0.24 5.35
N ASP A 53 -10.14 -0.10 6.29
CA ASP A 53 -9.24 1.05 6.37
C ASP A 53 -8.31 1.20 5.16
N ASP A 54 -7.92 0.11 4.48
CA ASP A 54 -7.07 0.16 3.28
C ASP A 54 -7.64 1.13 2.24
N THR A 55 -8.89 0.88 1.83
CA THR A 55 -9.57 1.72 0.85
C THR A 55 -9.92 3.08 1.41
N GLY A 56 -10.35 3.16 2.67
CA GLY A 56 -10.70 4.44 3.29
C GLY A 56 -9.53 5.42 3.34
N MET A 57 -8.35 4.93 3.72
CA MET A 57 -7.13 5.72 3.72
C MET A 57 -6.62 6.01 2.30
N ALA A 58 -6.80 5.09 1.34
CA ALA A 58 -6.47 5.34 -0.06
C ALA A 58 -7.33 6.47 -0.65
N LEU A 59 -8.63 6.51 -0.33
CA LEU A 59 -9.54 7.57 -0.75
C LEU A 59 -9.17 8.91 -0.12
N ALA A 60 -8.87 8.93 1.18
CA ALA A 60 -8.39 10.14 1.87
C ALA A 60 -7.11 10.69 1.23
N LEU A 61 -6.15 9.82 0.88
CA LEU A 61 -4.93 10.21 0.19
C LEU A 61 -5.21 10.73 -1.22
N ALA A 62 -6.06 10.04 -1.99
CA ALA A 62 -6.43 10.47 -3.33
C ALA A 62 -7.11 11.84 -3.34
N ASP A 63 -7.99 12.10 -2.37
CA ASP A 63 -8.72 13.35 -2.24
C ASP A 63 -7.78 14.51 -1.88
N SER A 64 -6.84 14.29 -0.94
CA SER A 64 -5.77 15.26 -0.64
C SER A 64 -4.94 15.63 -1.87
N LEU A 65 -4.46 14.61 -2.59
CA LEU A 65 -3.64 14.82 -3.79
C LEU A 65 -4.41 15.55 -4.90
N ALA A 66 -5.71 15.32 -5.03
CA ALA A 66 -6.56 15.94 -6.04
C ALA A 66 -6.90 17.40 -5.72
N ASP A 67 -7.08 17.72 -4.44
CA ASP A 67 -7.54 19.02 -3.98
C ASP A 67 -6.38 20.01 -3.74
N VAL A 68 -5.36 19.59 -2.98
CA VAL A 68 -4.25 20.48 -2.55
C VAL A 68 -2.88 20.07 -3.10
N GLY A 69 -2.76 18.90 -3.73
CA GLY A 69 -1.49 18.39 -4.25
C GLY A 69 -0.64 17.72 -3.17
N TRP A 70 0.67 18.00 -3.13
CA TRP A 70 1.58 17.34 -2.19
C TRP A 70 1.65 18.07 -0.85
N ASP A 71 0.81 17.67 0.10
CA ASP A 71 0.80 18.18 1.46
C ASP A 71 0.63 17.02 2.45
N LEU A 72 1.65 16.73 3.26
CA LEU A 72 1.62 15.62 4.22
C LEU A 72 0.70 15.92 5.41
N ASP A 73 0.57 17.18 5.79
CA ASP A 73 -0.28 17.58 6.91
C ASP A 73 -1.75 17.49 6.50
N ASP A 74 -2.13 17.93 5.29
CA ASP A 74 -3.49 17.73 4.77
C ASP A 74 -3.83 16.23 4.63
N GLN A 75 -2.89 15.40 4.17
CA GLN A 75 -3.07 13.94 4.14
C GLN A 75 -3.37 13.40 5.55
N ALA A 76 -2.59 13.81 6.55
CA ALA A 76 -2.80 13.40 7.94
C ALA A 76 -4.14 13.91 8.51
N GLU A 77 -4.54 15.12 8.16
CA GLU A 77 -5.86 15.67 8.51
C GLU A 77 -7.01 14.85 7.90
N ARG A 78 -6.91 14.44 6.63
CA ARG A 78 -7.95 13.59 6.00
C ARG A 78 -7.99 12.20 6.60
N TYR A 79 -6.84 11.63 7.00
CA TYR A 79 -6.82 10.39 7.79
C TYR A 79 -7.52 10.58 9.15
N ILE A 80 -7.41 11.76 9.78
CA ILE A 80 -8.15 12.05 11.02
C ILE A 80 -9.66 12.20 10.75
N ARG A 81 -10.07 12.82 9.63
CA ARG A 81 -11.49 12.92 9.26
C ARG A 81 -12.09 11.55 8.95
N TRP A 82 -11.34 10.68 8.30
CA TRP A 82 -11.68 9.26 8.17
C TRP A 82 -11.82 8.60 9.56
N TRP A 83 -10.78 8.69 10.39
CA TRP A 83 -10.71 8.01 11.68
C TRP A 83 -11.81 8.46 12.66
N ARG A 84 -12.03 9.77 12.80
CA ARG A 84 -12.96 10.34 13.79
C ARG A 84 -14.36 10.62 13.25
N GLY A 85 -14.46 10.92 11.95
CA GLY A 85 -15.70 11.36 11.31
C GLY A 85 -16.31 10.36 10.33
N GLY A 86 -15.57 9.33 9.92
CA GLY A 86 -16.07 8.31 8.98
C GLY A 86 -16.23 8.81 7.53
N GLU A 87 -15.66 9.97 7.18
CA GLU A 87 -15.86 10.66 5.87
C GLU A 87 -15.48 9.79 4.66
N TYR A 88 -14.54 8.87 4.84
CA TYR A 88 -14.05 7.94 3.82
C TYR A 88 -14.28 6.49 4.22
N ALA A 89 -15.22 6.20 5.12
CA ALA A 89 -15.53 4.83 5.51
C ALA A 89 -16.75 4.32 4.73
N VAL A 90 -16.71 3.06 4.30
CA VAL A 90 -17.76 2.47 3.46
C VAL A 90 -19.16 2.54 4.07
N ASN A 91 -19.25 2.52 5.41
CA ASN A 91 -20.49 2.55 6.18
C ASN A 91 -20.57 3.78 7.11
N GLY A 92 -19.77 4.83 6.84
CA GLY A 92 -19.79 6.09 7.58
C GLY A 92 -19.18 6.04 8.98
N ARG A 93 -18.47 4.96 9.35
CA ARG A 93 -17.75 4.84 10.63
C ARG A 93 -16.39 4.17 10.43
N CYS A 94 -15.37 4.65 11.13
CA CYS A 94 -14.08 3.96 11.20
C CYS A 94 -14.19 2.77 12.18
N PHE A 95 -13.77 1.58 11.76
CA PHE A 95 -13.83 0.36 12.58
C PHE A 95 -12.52 -0.44 12.62
N ASP A 96 -11.56 -0.15 11.73
CA ASP A 96 -10.37 -1.00 11.53
C ASP A 96 -9.02 -0.27 11.60
N ILE A 97 -8.92 0.76 12.43
CA ILE A 97 -7.66 1.52 12.49
C ILE A 97 -6.56 0.74 13.21
N GLY A 98 -5.43 0.53 12.52
CA GLY A 98 -4.24 -0.05 13.13
C GLY A 98 -3.63 0.78 14.28
N ILE A 99 -2.96 0.10 15.22
CA ILE A 99 -2.30 0.74 16.38
C ILE A 99 -1.22 1.75 15.94
N THR A 100 -0.41 1.39 14.94
CA THR A 100 0.63 2.28 14.40
C THR A 100 0.03 3.54 13.81
N THR A 101 -1.03 3.39 12.99
CA THR A 101 -1.76 4.51 12.38
C THR A 101 -2.36 5.42 13.44
N SER A 102 -3.15 4.87 14.37
CA SER A 102 -3.80 5.68 15.41
C SER A 102 -2.78 6.40 16.31
N GLY A 103 -1.68 5.73 16.69
CA GLY A 103 -0.60 6.33 17.46
C GLY A 103 0.08 7.49 16.75
N ALA A 104 0.32 7.38 15.45
CA ALA A 104 0.90 8.46 14.66
C ALA A 104 -0.06 9.65 14.47
N LEU A 105 -1.33 9.40 14.17
CA LEU A 105 -2.33 10.45 14.03
C LEU A 105 -2.57 11.20 15.35
N MET A 106 -2.49 10.51 16.50
CA MET A 106 -2.51 11.16 17.80
C MET A 106 -1.31 12.09 18.01
N ARG A 107 -0.10 11.65 17.66
CA ARG A 107 1.09 12.51 17.72
C ARG A 107 0.96 13.71 16.78
N PHE A 108 0.45 13.51 15.56
CA PHE A 108 0.19 14.61 14.64
C PHE A 108 -0.79 15.65 15.19
N LEU A 109 -1.85 15.23 15.89
CA LEU A 109 -2.78 16.15 16.55
C LEU A 109 -2.10 17.04 17.61
N GLU A 110 -1.03 16.56 18.22
CA GLU A 110 -0.25 17.28 19.22
C GLU A 110 0.82 18.18 18.58
N CYS A 111 1.62 17.66 17.65
CA CYS A 111 2.78 18.36 17.10
C CYS A 111 2.51 19.17 15.83
N ARG A 112 1.46 18.84 15.06
CA ARG A 112 1.13 19.43 13.75
C ARG A 112 2.27 19.36 12.74
N GLU A 113 2.99 18.24 12.75
CA GLU A 113 4.04 17.94 11.78
C GLU A 113 3.92 16.47 11.36
N ALA A 114 3.24 16.20 10.25
CA ALA A 114 2.93 14.84 9.81
C ALA A 114 4.19 14.06 9.48
N ARG A 115 5.21 14.71 8.92
CA ARG A 115 6.50 14.09 8.57
C ARG A 115 7.20 13.43 9.75
N GLU A 116 7.00 13.97 10.95
CA GLU A 116 7.65 13.54 12.19
C GLU A 116 6.71 12.77 13.13
N SER A 117 5.47 12.53 12.70
CA SER A 117 4.42 11.95 13.56
C SER A 117 4.49 10.42 13.68
N ALA A 118 5.14 9.73 12.76
CA ALA A 118 5.23 8.28 12.78
C ALA A 118 6.36 7.73 13.66
N ASP A 119 6.16 6.51 14.17
CA ASP A 119 7.23 5.78 14.85
C ASP A 119 8.23 5.27 13.81
N ARG A 120 9.51 5.49 14.09
CA ARG A 120 10.66 5.12 13.26
C ARG A 120 11.21 3.73 13.61
N SER A 121 10.73 3.12 14.70
CA SER A 121 11.17 1.80 15.14
C SER A 121 10.74 0.70 14.18
N GLU A 122 11.53 -0.36 14.07
CA GLU A 122 11.18 -1.53 13.25
C GLU A 122 9.91 -2.23 13.75
N HIS A 123 9.54 -2.05 15.02
CA HIS A 123 8.29 -2.56 15.59
C HIS A 123 7.03 -1.93 14.97
N ALA A 124 7.17 -0.74 14.36
CA ALA A 124 6.10 -0.04 13.67
C ALA A 124 5.98 -0.39 12.17
N SER A 125 6.46 -1.56 11.76
CA SER A 125 6.53 -1.99 10.35
C SER A 125 5.25 -2.64 9.81
N GLY A 126 4.09 -2.08 10.18
CA GLY A 126 2.79 -2.49 9.65
C GLY A 126 2.63 -2.20 8.16
N ASN A 127 1.74 -2.91 7.48
CA ASN A 127 1.39 -2.70 6.07
C ASN A 127 0.50 -1.47 5.81
N GLY A 128 0.15 -0.72 6.85
CA GLY A 128 -0.80 0.41 6.79
C GLY A 128 -0.47 1.51 5.77
N SER A 129 0.82 1.72 5.46
CA SER A 129 1.23 2.69 4.43
C SER A 129 1.23 2.13 3.00
N ILE A 130 1.57 0.86 2.82
CA ILE A 130 1.64 0.27 1.47
C ILE A 130 0.24 -0.03 0.92
N MET A 131 -0.71 -0.41 1.78
CA MET A 131 -2.09 -0.74 1.37
C MET A 131 -2.80 0.44 0.71
N ARG A 132 -2.50 1.68 1.13
CA ARG A 132 -3.12 2.90 0.62
C ARG A 132 -2.32 3.59 -0.49
N LEU A 133 -1.23 3.00 -0.98
CA LEU A 133 -0.21 3.71 -1.76
C LEU A 133 -0.67 4.13 -3.16
N ALA A 134 -1.57 3.37 -3.79
CA ALA A 134 -1.92 3.51 -5.21
C ALA A 134 -2.19 4.95 -5.72
N PRO A 135 -2.84 5.87 -4.97
CA PRO A 135 -3.05 7.25 -5.40
C PRO A 135 -1.77 8.02 -5.74
N VAL A 136 -0.64 7.73 -5.06
CA VAL A 136 0.63 8.44 -5.28
C VAL A 136 1.18 8.21 -6.69
N PRO A 137 1.47 6.96 -7.13
CA PRO A 137 1.92 6.73 -8.50
C PRO A 137 0.85 7.03 -9.55
N ILE A 138 -0.43 7.09 -9.19
CA ILE A 138 -1.50 7.57 -10.10
C ILE A 138 -1.32 9.08 -10.38
N ALA A 139 -1.19 9.90 -9.33
CA ALA A 139 -1.05 11.34 -9.41
C ALA A 139 0.29 11.75 -10.06
N TYR A 140 1.36 11.04 -9.72
CA TYR A 140 2.72 11.35 -10.15
C TYR A 140 3.24 10.46 -11.27
N SER A 141 2.37 9.72 -11.98
CA SER A 141 2.81 8.78 -13.03
C SER A 141 3.67 9.43 -14.11
N ARG A 142 3.48 10.72 -14.39
CA ARG A 142 4.23 11.48 -15.42
C ARG A 142 5.72 11.62 -15.10
N LEU A 143 6.14 11.33 -13.87
CA LEU A 143 7.54 11.30 -13.48
C LEU A 143 8.26 10.08 -14.07
N TYR A 144 7.53 8.99 -14.32
CA TYR A 144 8.09 7.81 -14.94
C TYR A 144 8.18 7.97 -16.48
N PRO A 145 9.26 7.50 -17.15
CA PRO A 145 10.45 6.83 -16.59
C PRO A 145 11.61 7.78 -16.25
N HIS A 146 11.45 9.09 -16.42
CA HIS A 146 12.59 10.03 -16.45
C HIS A 146 13.01 10.61 -15.10
N ARG A 147 12.14 10.52 -14.08
CA ARG A 147 12.35 11.03 -12.72
C ARG A 147 11.88 9.98 -11.71
N ILE A 148 12.48 8.79 -11.77
CA ILE A 148 12.10 7.65 -10.92
C ILE A 148 12.38 7.97 -9.45
N THR A 149 13.48 8.66 -9.15
CA THR A 149 13.82 9.07 -7.78
C THR A 149 12.77 9.98 -7.17
N ASP A 150 12.26 10.98 -7.91
CA ASP A 150 11.18 11.86 -7.43
C ASP A 150 9.89 11.07 -7.13
N LEU A 151 9.56 10.09 -7.96
CA LEU A 151 8.39 9.22 -7.76
C LEU A 151 8.57 8.33 -6.53
N ALA A 152 9.75 7.76 -6.36
CA ALA A 152 10.11 6.94 -5.21
C ALA A 152 10.08 7.75 -3.92
N GLU A 153 10.60 8.98 -3.94
CA GLU A 153 10.56 9.92 -2.82
C GLU A 153 9.11 10.24 -2.44
N LYS A 154 8.25 10.58 -3.40
CA LYS A 154 6.81 10.79 -3.13
C LYS A 154 6.17 9.55 -2.49
N SER A 155 6.44 8.38 -3.05
CA SER A 155 5.88 7.12 -2.53
C SER A 155 6.34 6.84 -1.10
N LEU A 156 7.62 7.02 -0.82
CA LEU A 156 8.20 6.94 0.53
C LEU A 156 7.59 7.96 1.49
N GLU A 157 7.56 9.23 1.09
CA GLU A 157 7.07 10.33 1.91
C GLU A 157 5.60 10.14 2.32
N SER A 158 4.76 9.55 1.47
CA SER A 158 3.36 9.24 1.81
C SER A 158 3.20 8.25 2.97
N SER A 159 4.26 7.52 3.33
CA SER A 159 4.31 6.63 4.48
C SER A 159 4.51 7.41 5.79
N LEU A 160 5.28 8.50 5.76
CA LEU A 160 5.74 9.25 6.94
C LEU A 160 4.63 9.76 7.87
N PRO A 161 3.42 10.14 7.40
CA PRO A 161 2.32 10.50 8.30
C PRO A 161 1.90 9.41 9.29
N THR A 162 2.23 8.14 9.04
CA THR A 162 1.78 7.03 9.91
C THR A 162 2.83 5.95 10.17
N HIS A 163 3.71 5.66 9.21
CA HIS A 163 4.70 4.59 9.28
C HIS A 163 6.06 5.11 8.78
N ALA A 164 7.05 5.22 9.67
CA ALA A 164 8.39 5.71 9.34
C ALA A 164 9.50 4.67 9.61
N SER A 165 9.13 3.39 9.76
CA SER A 165 10.12 2.32 9.82
C SER A 165 10.86 2.17 8.49
N PRO A 166 12.17 1.82 8.49
CA PRO A 166 12.93 1.62 7.27
C PRO A 166 12.30 0.64 6.28
N GLN A 167 11.61 -0.39 6.78
CA GLN A 167 10.86 -1.37 6.00
C GLN A 167 9.70 -0.72 5.25
N CYS A 168 8.84 0.05 5.93
CA CYS A 168 7.68 0.71 5.31
C CYS A 168 8.11 1.73 4.26
N LEU A 169 9.15 2.51 4.56
CA LEU A 169 9.70 3.52 3.64
C LEU A 169 10.26 2.87 2.37
N SER A 170 11.08 1.82 2.53
CA SER A 170 11.64 1.07 1.40
C SER A 170 10.56 0.37 0.58
N ALA A 171 9.56 -0.22 1.24
CA ALA A 171 8.46 -0.91 0.57
C ALA A 171 7.61 0.05 -0.26
N CYS A 172 7.25 1.22 0.27
CA CYS A 172 6.48 2.22 -0.47
C CYS A 172 7.27 2.79 -1.64
N ALA A 173 8.57 3.09 -1.46
CA ALA A 173 9.43 3.55 -2.55
C ALA A 173 9.47 2.53 -3.70
N TYR A 174 9.76 1.27 -3.38
CA TYR A 174 9.86 0.19 -4.38
C TYR A 174 8.53 -0.10 -5.07
N PHE A 175 7.45 -0.27 -4.29
CA PHE A 175 6.14 -0.61 -4.85
C PHE A 175 5.54 0.52 -5.67
N GLY A 176 5.75 1.78 -5.27
CA GLY A 176 5.32 2.95 -6.05
C GLY A 176 5.97 3.00 -7.43
N VAL A 177 7.26 2.64 -7.53
CA VAL A 177 7.97 2.54 -8.82
C VAL A 177 7.42 1.38 -9.67
N ILE A 178 7.17 0.20 -9.08
CA ILE A 178 6.53 -0.94 -9.78
C ILE A 178 5.19 -0.51 -10.40
N LEU A 179 4.32 0.13 -9.61
CA LEU A 179 3.01 0.56 -10.07
C LEU A 179 3.11 1.54 -11.25
N ALA A 180 4.03 2.51 -11.20
CA ALA A 180 4.21 3.44 -12.31
C ALA A 180 4.76 2.76 -13.58
N GLY A 181 5.69 1.80 -13.45
CA GLY A 181 6.14 0.99 -14.59
C GLY A 181 4.99 0.24 -15.24
N LEU A 182 4.15 -0.42 -14.44
CA LEU A 182 2.95 -1.11 -14.91
C LEU A 182 1.94 -0.16 -15.57
N PHE A 183 1.78 1.07 -15.08
CA PHE A 183 0.90 2.09 -15.67
C PHE A 183 1.36 2.50 -17.06
N HIS A 184 2.68 2.61 -17.27
CA HIS A 184 3.28 2.93 -18.57
C HIS A 184 3.45 1.72 -19.48
N GLY A 185 2.93 0.56 -19.08
CA GLY A 185 2.83 -0.61 -19.93
C GLY A 185 4.07 -1.50 -19.95
N GLU A 186 5.00 -1.31 -19.00
CA GLU A 186 6.03 -2.33 -18.78
C GLU A 186 5.40 -3.66 -18.42
N SER A 187 6.03 -4.76 -18.85
CA SER A 187 5.52 -6.09 -18.57
C SER A 187 5.75 -6.46 -17.11
N ARG A 188 4.95 -7.41 -16.62
CA ARG A 188 5.13 -8.02 -15.31
C ARG A 188 6.56 -8.57 -15.15
N GLU A 189 7.06 -9.24 -16.18
CA GLU A 189 8.40 -9.84 -16.17
C GLU A 189 9.48 -8.78 -16.00
N THR A 190 9.30 -7.60 -16.62
CA THR A 190 10.21 -6.47 -16.50
C THR A 190 10.20 -5.87 -15.09
N VAL A 191 9.03 -5.44 -14.57
CA VAL A 191 8.96 -4.74 -13.28
C VAL A 191 9.32 -5.63 -12.08
N LEU A 192 9.20 -6.96 -12.24
CA LEU A 192 9.58 -7.96 -11.24
C LEU A 192 11.02 -8.47 -11.41
N SER A 193 11.78 -7.96 -12.38
CA SER A 193 13.16 -8.41 -12.64
C SER A 193 14.14 -7.73 -11.67
N PRO A 194 15.11 -8.47 -11.10
CA PRO A 194 16.19 -7.86 -10.32
C PRO A 194 17.10 -6.96 -11.16
N ASP A 195 17.10 -7.14 -12.48
CA ASP A 195 17.88 -6.38 -13.46
C ASP A 195 17.09 -5.22 -14.09
N TRP A 196 15.93 -4.88 -13.53
CA TRP A 196 15.12 -3.78 -14.02
C TRP A 196 15.86 -2.42 -13.88
N PRO A 197 16.02 -1.62 -14.96
CA PRO A 197 16.74 -0.35 -14.88
C PRO A 197 16.19 0.61 -13.83
N ALA A 198 14.88 0.69 -13.66
CA ALA A 198 14.29 1.59 -12.67
C ALA A 198 14.58 1.14 -11.22
N LEU A 199 14.71 -0.18 -10.98
CA LEU A 199 15.15 -0.70 -9.69
C LEU A 199 16.62 -0.36 -9.42
N ARG A 200 17.48 -0.38 -10.45
CA ARG A 200 18.88 0.08 -10.29
C ARG A 200 18.94 1.56 -9.94
N GLU A 201 18.21 2.42 -10.66
CA GLU A 201 18.16 3.86 -10.35
C GLU A 201 17.63 4.13 -8.94
N LEU A 202 16.61 3.39 -8.50
CA LEU A 202 16.10 3.44 -7.14
C LEU A 202 17.19 3.09 -6.11
N ARG A 203 17.93 1.99 -6.33
CA ARG A 203 19.01 1.53 -5.43
C ARG A 203 20.19 2.49 -5.37
N ASP A 204 20.52 3.11 -6.50
CA ASP A 204 21.60 4.11 -6.59
C ASP A 204 21.25 5.38 -5.80
N TRP A 205 19.96 5.74 -5.75
CA TRP A 205 19.46 6.87 -4.96
C TRP A 205 19.31 6.53 -3.47
N MET A 206 18.72 5.38 -3.15
CA MET A 206 18.48 4.92 -1.78
C MET A 206 18.62 3.40 -1.69
N PRO A 207 19.56 2.88 -0.90
CA PRO A 207 19.62 1.46 -0.58
C PRO A 207 18.30 0.99 0.05
N LEU A 208 17.70 -0.05 -0.51
CA LEU A 208 16.51 -0.66 0.06
C LEU A 208 16.85 -1.33 1.40
N HIS A 209 15.91 -1.34 2.34
CA HIS A 209 16.01 -2.15 3.54
C HIS A 209 16.32 -3.62 3.18
N PRO A 210 17.22 -4.35 3.88
CA PRO A 210 17.65 -5.69 3.49
C PRO A 210 16.53 -6.68 3.20
N GLU A 211 15.45 -6.66 4.00
CA GLU A 211 14.29 -7.54 3.77
C GLU A 211 13.49 -7.15 2.52
N ILE A 212 13.39 -5.86 2.19
CA ILE A 212 12.75 -5.41 0.95
C ILE A 212 13.66 -5.69 -0.25
N GLU A 213 14.97 -5.59 -0.07
CA GLU A 213 15.95 -5.99 -1.08
C GLU A 213 15.85 -7.49 -1.39
N GLU A 214 15.67 -8.36 -0.39
CA GLU A 214 15.42 -9.80 -0.61
C GLU A 214 14.18 -10.04 -1.49
N VAL A 215 13.10 -9.28 -1.24
CA VAL A 215 11.88 -9.29 -2.05
C VAL A 215 12.16 -8.80 -3.47
N ALA A 216 12.86 -7.68 -3.63
CA ALA A 216 13.23 -7.14 -4.95
C ALA A 216 14.18 -8.07 -5.74
N GLN A 217 14.93 -8.93 -5.05
CA GLN A 217 15.75 -10.01 -5.63
C GLN A 217 14.95 -11.30 -5.93
N GLY A 218 13.63 -11.25 -5.83
CA GLY A 218 12.73 -12.31 -6.29
C GLY A 218 12.52 -13.45 -5.30
N SER A 219 12.58 -13.20 -3.98
CA SER A 219 12.20 -14.21 -2.97
C SER A 219 10.80 -14.79 -3.22
N PHE A 220 9.85 -13.95 -3.64
CA PHE A 220 8.49 -14.31 -4.03
C PHE A 220 8.39 -15.29 -5.22
N ARG A 221 9.47 -15.51 -5.97
CA ARG A 221 9.51 -16.49 -7.07
C ARG A 221 9.91 -17.89 -6.61
N ARG A 222 10.58 -17.96 -5.44
CA ARG A 222 11.23 -19.19 -4.94
C ARG A 222 10.47 -19.78 -3.76
N LYS A 223 9.88 -18.94 -2.92
CA LYS A 223 9.10 -19.35 -1.76
C LYS A 223 7.69 -19.78 -2.17
N GLN A 224 7.11 -20.69 -1.39
CA GLN A 224 5.71 -21.14 -1.51
C GLN A 224 5.08 -21.17 -0.10
N PRO A 225 3.75 -21.20 0.04
CA PRO A 225 3.15 -21.47 1.35
C PRO A 225 3.71 -22.76 1.96
N PRO A 226 4.06 -22.79 3.28
CA PRO A 226 3.75 -21.79 4.30
C PRO A 226 4.80 -20.68 4.50
N GLU A 227 5.84 -20.59 3.67
CA GLU A 227 6.85 -19.52 3.75
C GLU A 227 6.28 -18.18 3.28
N ILE A 228 5.46 -18.20 2.23
CA ILE A 228 4.63 -17.05 1.81
C ILE A 228 3.44 -16.93 2.76
N GLN A 229 3.30 -15.76 3.38
CA GLN A 229 2.28 -15.50 4.40
C GLN A 229 1.63 -14.14 4.19
N GLY A 230 0.30 -14.11 4.09
CA GLY A 230 -0.47 -12.89 4.31
C GLY A 230 -0.35 -12.47 5.77
N SER A 231 0.28 -11.32 6.02
CA SER A 231 0.57 -10.82 7.36
C SER A 231 0.56 -9.30 7.38
N GLY A 232 0.16 -8.70 8.49
CA GLY A 232 0.24 -7.25 8.70
C GLY A 232 1.67 -6.68 8.69
N TYR A 233 2.71 -7.52 8.65
CA TYR A 233 4.08 -7.06 8.46
C TYR A 233 4.34 -6.67 7.00
N VAL A 234 4.79 -5.44 6.76
CA VAL A 234 4.89 -4.84 5.41
C VAL A 234 5.72 -5.67 4.42
N VAL A 235 6.82 -6.27 4.86
CA VAL A 235 7.68 -7.10 4.01
C VAL A 235 6.92 -8.33 3.51
N LYS A 236 6.25 -9.05 4.42
CA LYS A 236 5.48 -10.25 4.09
C LYS A 236 4.25 -9.93 3.25
N SER A 237 3.56 -8.82 3.56
CA SER A 237 2.46 -8.30 2.72
C SER A 237 2.93 -8.08 1.27
N LEU A 238 4.04 -7.36 1.08
CA LEU A 238 4.57 -7.10 -0.25
C LEU A 238 5.03 -8.38 -0.94
N GLU A 239 5.75 -9.27 -0.25
CA GLU A 239 6.20 -10.55 -0.79
C GLU A 239 5.02 -11.42 -1.26
N ALA A 240 3.97 -11.52 -0.46
CA ALA A 240 2.77 -12.28 -0.78
C ALA A 240 2.00 -11.67 -1.97
N ALA A 241 1.89 -10.35 -2.05
CA ALA A 241 1.26 -9.66 -3.17
C ALA A 241 2.04 -9.90 -4.49
N LEU A 242 3.37 -9.82 -4.46
CA LEU A 242 4.21 -10.08 -5.63
C LEU A 242 4.23 -11.57 -6.00
N TRP A 243 4.16 -12.49 -5.03
CA TRP A 243 4.01 -13.93 -5.29
C TRP A 243 2.70 -14.21 -6.03
N ALA A 244 1.57 -13.68 -5.54
CA ALA A 244 0.27 -13.83 -6.18
C ALA A 244 0.27 -13.23 -7.59
N PHE A 245 0.82 -12.02 -7.74
CA PHE A 245 0.91 -11.34 -9.04
C PHE A 245 1.83 -12.06 -10.04
N HIS A 246 2.92 -12.65 -9.55
CA HIS A 246 3.90 -13.34 -10.40
C HIS A 246 3.27 -14.49 -11.19
N ASP A 247 2.46 -15.31 -10.52
CA ASP A 247 1.89 -16.54 -11.08
C ASP A 247 0.45 -16.39 -11.60
N ALA A 248 -0.21 -15.26 -11.32
CA ALA A 248 -1.57 -14.98 -11.78
C ALA A 248 -1.71 -15.01 -13.31
N LYS A 249 -2.83 -15.51 -13.82
CA LYS A 249 -3.14 -15.48 -15.27
C LYS A 249 -3.96 -14.26 -15.66
N ASP A 250 -4.72 -13.75 -14.70
CA ASP A 250 -5.69 -12.67 -14.79
C ASP A 250 -5.78 -11.96 -13.42
N PHE A 251 -6.55 -10.88 -13.38
CA PHE A 251 -7.00 -10.24 -12.15
C PHE A 251 -8.21 -11.02 -11.62
#